data_AF-A0A3F2V0S2-F1
#
_entry.id   AF-A0A3F2V0S2-F1
#
_cell.length_a   1.000
_cell.length_b   1.000
_cell.length_c   1.000
_cell.angle_alpha   90.00
_cell.angle_beta   90.00
_cell.angle_gamma   90.00
#
_symmetry.space_group_name_H-M   'P 1'
#
loop_
_entity.id
_entity.type
_entity.pdbx_description
1 polymer ?
#
loop_
_entity_poly.entity_id
_entity_poly.type
_entity_poly.pdbx_seq_one_letter_code
_entity_poly.pdbx_strand_id
1 'polypeptide(L)'
;MIKRIHYYLIPMLLCLSPAALQAQPECEDSVEFAKNGWQSKAVQSDIDDYLRDHRMKVNWQQEPIPPDQIGRDYYEWLWSGKIGAKMKQELMQRYCGNSEAA
;
A
#
# COMPACT_ATOMS: atom_id res chain seq x y z
N MET A 1 63.67 -11.72 -2.40
CA MET A 1 62.90 -11.53 -3.65
C MET A 1 61.53 -10.99 -3.27
N ILE A 2 61.21 -9.77 -3.72
CA ILE A 2 60.05 -8.97 -3.34
C ILE A 2 58.97 -9.16 -4.41
N LYS A 3 57.75 -9.53 -4.03
CA LYS A 3 56.56 -9.38 -4.89
C LYS A 3 55.54 -8.49 -4.19
N ARG A 4 55.51 -7.23 -4.60
CA ARG A 4 54.50 -6.22 -4.26
C ARG A 4 53.20 -6.56 -4.99
N ILE A 5 52.14 -6.86 -4.24
CA ILE A 5 50.80 -7.01 -4.81
C ILE A 5 50.12 -5.65 -4.73
N HIS A 6 49.88 -5.05 -5.89
CA HIS A 6 49.08 -3.84 -6.05
C HIS A 6 47.60 -4.26 -6.13
N TYR A 7 46.83 -3.98 -5.09
CA TYR A 7 45.38 -4.03 -5.17
C TYR A 7 44.87 -2.65 -5.55
N TYR A 8 44.27 -2.59 -6.74
CA TYR A 8 43.64 -1.40 -7.31
C TYR A 8 42.43 -0.99 -6.49
N LEU A 9 42.38 0.32 -6.18
CA LEU A 9 41.18 1.04 -5.78
C LEU A 9 40.08 0.84 -6.83
N ILE A 10 38.95 0.26 -6.43
CA ILE A 10 37.69 0.35 -7.16
C ILE A 10 36.87 1.43 -6.46
N PRO A 11 36.64 2.61 -7.07
CA PRO A 11 35.70 3.57 -6.53
C PRO A 11 34.31 2.97 -6.76
N MET A 12 33.71 2.52 -5.66
CA MET A 12 32.32 2.08 -5.61
C MET A 12 31.45 3.31 -5.92
N LEU A 13 31.11 3.49 -7.20
CA LEU A 13 30.11 4.45 -7.66
C LEU A 13 28.77 4.01 -7.05
N LEU A 14 28.41 4.61 -5.92
CA LEU A 14 27.09 4.56 -5.33
C LEU A 14 26.13 5.30 -6.27
N CYS A 15 25.58 4.55 -7.23
CA CYS A 15 24.34 4.96 -7.90
C CYS A 15 23.23 5.00 -6.85
N LEU A 16 22.97 6.19 -6.29
CA LEU A 16 21.67 6.49 -5.70
C LEU A 16 20.66 6.55 -6.85
N SER A 17 20.09 5.41 -7.21
CA SER A 17 18.89 5.38 -8.03
C SER A 17 17.75 5.98 -7.20
N PRO A 18 17.13 7.09 -7.61
CA PRO A 18 15.85 7.49 -7.02
C PRO A 18 14.88 6.34 -7.31
N ALA A 19 14.31 5.76 -6.26
CA ALA A 19 13.23 4.80 -6.41
C ALA A 19 12.09 5.52 -7.15
N ALA A 20 11.98 5.27 -8.45
CA ALA A 20 10.80 5.64 -9.19
C ALA A 20 9.62 4.99 -8.45
N LEU A 21 8.69 5.80 -7.97
CA LEU A 21 7.41 5.34 -7.44
C LEU A 21 6.72 4.60 -8.60
N GLN A 22 7.00 3.32 -8.76
CA GLN A 22 6.32 2.48 -9.75
C GLN A 22 4.95 2.18 -9.17
N ALA A 23 3.92 2.54 -9.93
CA ALA A 23 2.59 2.02 -9.68
C ALA A 23 2.70 0.49 -9.62
N GLN A 24 2.19 -0.08 -8.54
CA GLN A 24 2.19 -1.52 -8.34
C GLN A 24 1.26 -2.18 -9.37
N PRO A 25 1.50 -3.44 -9.78
CA PRO A 25 0.70 -4.10 -10.81
C PRO A 25 -0.80 -4.17 -10.46
N GLU A 26 -1.15 -4.10 -9.18
CA GLU A 26 -2.51 -4.03 -8.68
C GLU A 26 -3.25 -2.75 -9.11
N CYS A 27 -2.54 -1.69 -9.47
CA CYS A 27 -3.11 -0.42 -9.94
C CYS A 27 -2.83 -0.12 -11.42
N GLU A 28 -2.78 -1.16 -12.27
CA GLU A 28 -2.74 -0.98 -13.72
C GLU A 28 -3.94 -0.17 -14.24
N ASP A 29 -5.12 -0.34 -13.61
CA ASP A 29 -6.31 0.49 -13.78
C ASP A 29 -6.71 1.12 -12.44
N SER A 30 -6.48 2.42 -12.29
CA SER A 30 -6.74 3.15 -11.05
C SER A 30 -8.24 3.28 -10.73
N VAL A 31 -9.12 3.26 -11.74
CA VAL A 31 -10.57 3.31 -11.54
C VAL A 31 -11.06 1.97 -11.03
N GLU A 32 -10.57 0.89 -11.63
CA GLU A 32 -10.88 -0.47 -11.18
C GLU A 32 -10.30 -0.73 -9.79
N PHE A 33 -9.07 -0.28 -9.52
CA PHE A 33 -8.46 -0.39 -8.20
C PHE A 33 -9.21 0.43 -7.13
N ALA A 34 -9.68 1.63 -7.48
CA ALA A 34 -10.52 2.42 -6.57
C ALA A 34 -11.82 1.68 -6.21
N LYS A 35 -12.37 0.88 -7.12
CA LYS A 35 -13.61 0.12 -6.90
C LYS A 35 -13.38 -1.20 -6.17
N ASN A 36 -12.39 -1.98 -6.62
CA ASN A 36 -12.23 -3.39 -6.27
C ASN A 36 -10.85 -3.72 -5.65
N GLY A 37 -10.00 -2.72 -5.38
CA GLY A 37 -8.66 -2.92 -4.81
C GLY A 37 -8.65 -3.68 -3.50
N TRP A 38 -9.71 -3.59 -2.69
CA TRP A 38 -9.91 -4.35 -1.45
C TRP A 38 -9.92 -5.87 -1.63
N GLN A 39 -10.14 -6.38 -2.85
CA GLN A 39 -10.12 -7.82 -3.14
C GLN A 39 -8.69 -8.38 -3.20
N SER A 40 -7.68 -7.53 -3.40
CA SER A 40 -6.28 -7.94 -3.42
C SER A 40 -5.81 -8.31 -2.01
N LYS A 41 -5.19 -9.49 -1.86
CA LYS A 41 -4.61 -9.92 -0.58
C LYS A 41 -3.52 -8.98 -0.07
N ALA A 42 -2.76 -8.37 -0.98
CA ALA A 42 -1.73 -7.39 -0.61
C ALA A 42 -2.38 -6.15 0.03
N VAL A 43 -3.46 -5.65 -0.60
CA VAL A 43 -4.23 -4.53 -0.07
C VAL A 43 -4.90 -4.88 1.26
N GLN A 44 -5.47 -6.09 1.40
CA GLN A 44 -6.05 -6.54 2.67
C GLN A 44 -5.03 -6.56 3.82
N SER A 45 -3.81 -7.05 3.56
CA SER A 45 -2.73 -7.01 4.54
C SER A 45 -2.35 -5.57 4.91
N ASP A 46 -2.24 -4.68 3.92
CA ASP A 46 -1.94 -3.27 4.16
C ASP A 46 -3.08 -2.54 4.91
N ILE A 47 -4.34 -2.93 4.69
CA ILE A 47 -5.50 -2.45 5.47
C ILE A 47 -5.34 -2.87 6.93
N ASP A 48 -5.03 -4.14 7.19
CA ASP A 48 -4.88 -4.66 8.56
C ASP A 48 -3.71 -3.98 9.30
N ASP A 49 -2.60 -3.74 8.61
CA ASP A 49 -1.45 -3.01 9.15
C ASP A 49 -1.80 -1.53 9.40
N TYR A 50 -2.51 -0.89 8.47
CA TYR A 50 -2.98 0.49 8.65
C TYR A 50 -3.83 0.65 9.90
N LEU A 51 -4.81 -0.24 10.10
CA LEU A 51 -5.71 -0.20 11.25
C LEU A 51 -4.95 -0.40 12.56
N ARG A 52 -3.94 -1.27 12.56
CA ARG A 52 -3.07 -1.53 13.72
C ARG A 52 -2.24 -0.30 14.08
N ASP A 53 -1.58 0.29 13.08
CA ASP A 53 -0.70 1.45 13.26
C ASP A 53 -1.47 2.69 13.73
N HIS A 54 -2.65 2.91 13.18
CA HIS A 54 -3.52 4.03 13.53
C HIS A 54 -4.40 3.73 14.76
N ARG A 55 -4.25 2.55 15.39
CA ARG A 55 -5.05 2.08 16.52
C ARG A 55 -6.55 2.30 16.33
N MET A 56 -7.03 2.12 15.10
CA MET A 56 -8.41 2.41 14.76
C MET A 56 -9.31 1.36 15.42
N LYS A 57 -10.05 1.80 16.45
CA LYS A 57 -11.16 1.04 17.01
C LYS A 57 -12.40 1.38 16.21
N VAL A 58 -12.76 0.52 15.28
CA VAL A 58 -14.02 0.64 14.54
C VAL A 58 -15.18 0.52 15.55
N ASN A 59 -15.92 1.61 15.77
CA ASN A 59 -17.11 1.59 16.61
C ASN A 59 -18.33 1.17 15.77
N TRP A 60 -18.65 -0.13 15.85
CA TRP A 60 -19.73 -0.77 15.12
C TRP A 60 -21.15 -0.25 15.45
N GLN A 61 -21.30 0.65 16.42
CA GLN A 61 -22.60 1.23 16.80
C GLN A 61 -22.96 2.50 16.00
N GLN A 62 -21.99 3.18 15.37
CA GLN A 62 -22.19 4.47 14.70
C GLN A 62 -22.16 4.40 13.17
N GLU A 63 -21.75 3.26 12.61
CA GLU A 63 -21.66 2.99 11.18
C GLU A 63 -22.46 1.70 10.88
N PRO A 64 -22.86 1.42 9.63
CA PRO A 64 -23.66 0.23 9.34
C PRO A 64 -22.98 -1.03 9.88
N ILE A 65 -23.78 -1.88 10.53
CA ILE A 65 -23.35 -3.16 11.08
C ILE A 65 -22.61 -3.91 9.95
N PRO A 66 -21.39 -4.40 10.20
CA PRO A 66 -20.67 -5.18 9.20
C PRO A 66 -21.55 -6.40 8.89
N PRO A 67 -21.66 -6.82 7.63
CA PRO A 67 -22.36 -8.04 7.29
C PRO A 67 -21.84 -9.21 8.15
N ASP A 68 -22.76 -10.07 8.59
CA ASP A 68 -22.51 -11.17 9.55
C ASP A 68 -21.40 -12.16 9.10
N GLN A 69 -20.89 -12.03 7.88
CA GLN A 69 -19.74 -12.76 7.35
C GLN A 69 -18.46 -11.90 7.40
N ILE A 70 -17.86 -11.81 8.58
CA ILE A 70 -16.58 -11.15 8.83
C ILE A 70 -15.47 -11.89 8.05
N GLY A 71 -15.13 -11.41 6.86
CA GLY A 71 -13.98 -11.93 6.10
C GLY A 71 -13.90 -11.46 4.66
N ARG A 72 -14.98 -11.55 3.88
CA ARG A 72 -15.01 -11.02 2.50
C ARG A 72 -15.52 -9.59 2.44
N ASP A 73 -16.58 -9.34 3.18
CA ASP A 73 -17.30 -8.07 3.09
C ASP A 73 -16.73 -7.02 4.08
N TYR A 74 -15.88 -7.44 5.02
CA TYR A 74 -15.21 -6.56 5.97
C TYR A 74 -14.29 -5.55 5.28
N TYR A 75 -13.45 -6.03 4.35
CA TYR A 75 -12.53 -5.18 3.61
C TYR A 75 -13.28 -4.28 2.64
N GLU A 76 -14.33 -4.79 1.97
CA GLU A 76 -15.21 -3.98 1.12
C GLU A 76 -15.89 -2.86 1.91
N TRP A 77 -16.39 -3.18 3.11
CA TRP A 77 -17.04 -2.22 3.99
C TRP A 77 -16.08 -1.13 4.44
N LEU A 78 -14.84 -1.47 4.84
CA LEU A 78 -13.81 -0.48 5.14
C LEU A 78 -13.47 0.37 3.92
N TRP A 79 -13.36 -0.24 2.76
CA TRP A 79 -12.96 0.42 1.51
C TRP A 79 -14.03 1.37 0.96
N SER A 80 -15.30 1.06 1.18
CA SER A 80 -16.44 1.84 0.70
C SER A 80 -17.01 2.79 1.76
N GLY A 81 -16.74 2.51 3.04
CA GLY A 81 -17.23 3.26 4.18
C GLY A 81 -16.45 4.56 4.44
N LYS A 82 -17.09 5.52 5.11
CA LYS A 82 -16.45 6.79 5.48
C LYS A 82 -15.25 6.59 6.41
N ILE A 83 -15.32 5.57 7.27
CA ILE A 83 -14.26 5.26 8.23
C ILE A 83 -12.93 4.91 7.57
N GLY A 84 -12.95 4.20 6.44
CA GLY A 84 -11.75 3.84 5.68
C GLY A 84 -11.46 4.77 4.51
N ALA A 85 -12.16 5.90 4.36
CA ALA A 85 -11.95 6.82 3.24
C ALA A 85 -10.51 7.37 3.21
N LYS A 86 -9.98 7.77 4.37
CA LYS A 86 -8.59 8.26 4.49
C LYS A 86 -7.58 7.14 4.21
N MET A 87 -7.81 5.96 4.79
CA MET A 87 -6.99 4.77 4.55
C MET A 87 -6.96 4.44 3.05
N LYS A 88 -8.13 4.37 2.39
CA LYS A 88 -8.24 4.13 0.96
C LYS A 88 -7.47 5.18 0.17
N GLN A 89 -7.58 6.46 0.47
CA GLN A 89 -6.83 7.50 -0.23
C GLN A 89 -5.31 7.29 -0.12
N GLU A 90 -4.81 6.96 1.07
CA GLU A 90 -3.38 6.71 1.30
C GLU A 90 -2.90 5.44 0.61
N LEU A 91 -3.71 4.38 0.61
CA LEU A 91 -3.42 3.14 -0.11
C LEU A 91 -3.48 3.35 -1.62
N MET A 92 -4.47 4.08 -2.14
CA MET A 92 -4.54 4.51 -3.54
C MET A 92 -3.27 5.27 -3.94
N GLN A 93 -2.81 6.22 -3.11
CA GLN A 93 -1.57 6.94 -3.36
C GLN A 93 -0.34 6.02 -3.36
N ARG A 94 -0.30 5.05 -2.45
CA ARG A 94 0.81 4.08 -2.31
C ARG A 94 0.90 3.12 -3.49
N TYR A 95 -0.24 2.61 -3.97
CA TYR A 95 -0.30 1.62 -5.04
C TYR A 95 -0.28 2.25 -6.43
N CYS A 96 -0.94 3.40 -6.61
CA CYS A 96 -1.08 4.04 -7.92
C CYS A 96 -0.09 5.18 -8.15
N GLY A 97 0.59 5.67 -7.11
CA GLY A 97 1.56 6.75 -7.19
C GLY A 97 0.94 8.07 -7.65
N ASN A 98 0.48 8.90 -6.71
CA ASN A 98 -0.28 10.13 -6.99
C ASN A 98 -1.38 9.91 -8.05
N SER A 99 -2.51 9.35 -7.61
CA SER A 99 -3.78 9.54 -8.32
C SER A 99 -4.20 11.01 -8.23
N GLU A 100 -3.44 11.91 -8.86
CA GLU A 100 -3.85 13.26 -9.19
C GLU A 100 -4.49 13.19 -10.57
N ALA A 101 -5.73 12.72 -10.63
CA ALA A 101 -6.65 12.92 -11.77
C ALA A 101 -8.05 12.41 -11.42
N ALA A 102 -8.80 13.21 -10.65
CA ALA A 102 -10.19 13.61 -10.93
C ALA A 102 -10.76 14.42 -9.76
#